data_AF-A0A8T1UGT9-F1
#
_entry.id   AF-A0A8T1UGT9-F1
#
_cell.length_a   1.000
_cell.length_b   1.000
_cell.length_c   1.000
_cell.angle_alpha   90.00
_cell.angle_beta   90.00
_cell.angle_gamma   90.00
#
_symmetry.space_group_name_H-M   'P 1'
#
loop_
_entity.id
_entity.type
_entity.pdbx_description
1 polymer ?
#
loop_
_entity_poly.entity_id
_entity_poly.type
_entity_poly.pdbx_seq_one_letter_code
_entity_poly.pdbx_strand_id
1 'polypeptide(L)'
;MVANRLYAQYFYSAKPSNLFQCRYCGKIRKQAPSNSFKNLMSHLNDKHPQYLEDYAEYERRGAQRLDGFGFVTDKATTIYNWMAWIITRNLPLNEVDNEATRAMSRTARAFVNTELVAVKRNTMRWPSMFKMLKRYLEIKAATKQVDTVEDLVPRTRAHRKIEKLYQ
;
A
#
# COMPACT_ATOMS: atom_id res chain seq x y z
N MET A 1 2.28 6.07 -30.33
CA MET A 1 2.82 4.71 -30.16
C MET A 1 3.85 4.75 -29.05
N VAL A 2 3.72 3.92 -28.00
CA VAL A 2 4.66 3.89 -26.87
C VAL A 2 6.02 3.38 -27.35
N ALA A 3 7.12 4.01 -26.94
CA ALA A 3 8.46 3.61 -27.36
C ALA A 3 8.87 2.26 -26.75
N ASN A 4 9.50 1.38 -27.53
CA ASN A 4 9.97 0.05 -27.07
C ASN A 4 10.84 0.11 -25.81
N ARG A 5 11.57 1.21 -25.60
CA ARG A 5 12.37 1.44 -24.40
C ARG A 5 11.51 1.48 -23.13
N LEU A 6 10.31 2.07 -23.18
CA LEU A 6 9.40 2.15 -22.03
C LEU A 6 8.84 0.78 -21.67
N TYR A 7 8.40 0.02 -22.67
CA TYR A 7 8.02 -1.38 -22.46
C TYR A 7 9.18 -2.20 -21.88
N ALA A 8 10.40 -2.03 -22.39
CA ALA A 8 11.57 -2.73 -21.87
C ALA A 8 11.86 -2.36 -20.41
N GLN A 9 11.76 -1.09 -20.03
CA GLN A 9 11.96 -0.64 -18.65
C GLN A 9 10.93 -1.23 -17.68
N TYR A 10 9.68 -1.34 -18.13
CA TYR A 10 8.59 -1.85 -17.31
C TYR A 10 8.63 -3.39 -17.19
N PHE A 11 8.68 -4.10 -18.33
CA PHE A 11 8.55 -5.56 -18.37
C PHE A 11 9.85 -6.32 -18.08
N TYR A 12 11.00 -5.65 -18.01
CA TYR A 12 12.28 -6.30 -17.76
C TYR A 12 13.02 -5.67 -16.57
N SER A 13 13.79 -6.51 -15.88
CA SER A 13 14.81 -6.07 -14.94
C SER A 13 16.16 -6.06 -15.64
N ALA A 14 16.80 -4.89 -15.70
CA ALA A 14 18.16 -4.78 -16.22
C ALA A 14 19.14 -5.54 -15.32
N LYS A 15 20.08 -6.25 -15.94
CA LYS A 15 21.16 -7.00 -15.31
C LYS A 15 22.50 -6.54 -15.92
N PRO A 16 23.63 -6.87 -15.28
CA PRO A 16 24.95 -6.57 -15.84
C PRO A 16 25.12 -7.13 -17.26
N SER A 17 26.05 -6.57 -18.01
CA SER A 17 26.46 -7.08 -19.33
C SER A 17 25.34 -7.07 -20.40
N ASN A 18 24.47 -6.06 -20.37
CA ASN A 18 23.35 -5.90 -21.31
C ASN A 18 22.37 -7.10 -21.31
N LEU A 19 22.16 -7.68 -20.14
CA LEU A 19 21.19 -8.75 -19.93
C LEU A 19 19.90 -8.17 -19.36
N PHE A 20 18.77 -8.69 -19.80
CA PHE A 20 17.44 -8.27 -19.38
C PHE A 20 16.63 -9.48 -18.96
N GLN A 21 16.16 -9.48 -17.72
CA GLN A 21 15.33 -10.56 -17.19
C GLN A 21 13.86 -10.19 -17.32
N CYS A 22 13.08 -10.98 -18.07
CA CYS A 22 11.64 -10.79 -18.20
C CYS A 22 10.97 -10.95 -16.83
N ARG A 23 10.09 -10.02 -16.46
CA ARG A 23 9.42 -10.04 -15.15
C ARG A 23 8.19 -10.96 -15.10
N TYR A 24 7.62 -11.33 -16.25
CA TYR A 24 6.56 -12.35 -16.31
C TYR A 24 7.11 -13.77 -16.09
N CYS A 25 8.13 -14.15 -16.86
CA CYS A 25 8.59 -15.55 -16.91
C CYS A 25 10.02 -15.76 -16.40
N GLY A 26 10.71 -14.72 -15.96
CA GLY A 26 12.08 -14.81 -15.45
C GLY A 26 13.16 -15.07 -16.51
N LYS A 27 12.81 -15.25 -17.79
CA LYS A 27 13.76 -15.60 -18.86
C LYS A 27 14.71 -14.44 -19.15
N ILE A 28 16.00 -14.75 -19.26
CA ILE A 28 17.05 -13.76 -19.53
C ILE A 28 17.26 -13.61 -21.05
N ARG A 29 17.35 -12.37 -21.53
CA ARG A 29 17.59 -12.01 -22.92
C ARG A 29 18.79 -11.08 -22.99
N LYS A 30 19.72 -11.35 -23.91
CA LYS A 30 20.84 -10.46 -24.20
C LYS A 30 20.41 -9.41 -25.20
N GLN A 31 20.71 -8.15 -24.91
CA GLN A 31 20.52 -7.04 -25.83
C GLN A 31 21.87 -6.58 -26.38
N ALA A 32 21.98 -6.47 -27.70
CA ALA A 32 23.12 -5.82 -28.34
C ALA A 32 22.92 -4.28 -28.31
N PRO A 33 23.98 -3.47 -28.14
CA PRO A 33 23.88 -2.00 -28.07
C PRO A 33 23.16 -1.36 -29.27
N SER A 34 23.23 -1.99 -30.46
CA SER A 34 22.60 -1.50 -31.69
C SER A 34 21.13 -1.88 -31.84
N ASN A 35 20.61 -2.78 -31.00
CA ASN A 35 19.27 -3.32 -31.17
C ASN A 35 18.27 -2.45 -30.39
N SER A 36 17.33 -1.82 -31.11
CA SER A 36 16.30 -0.89 -30.58
C SER A 36 15.22 -1.58 -29.72
N PHE A 37 15.63 -2.50 -28.84
CA PHE A 37 14.79 -3.32 -27.96
C PHE A 37 13.81 -4.25 -28.69
N LYS A 38 13.92 -4.39 -30.03
CA LYS A 38 13.01 -5.20 -30.86
C LYS A 38 13.03 -6.68 -30.46
N ASN A 39 14.20 -7.19 -30.08
CA ASN A 39 14.38 -8.55 -29.57
C ASN A 39 13.62 -8.83 -28.26
N LEU A 40 13.46 -7.81 -27.42
CA LEU A 40 12.67 -7.88 -26.18
C LEU A 40 11.18 -7.79 -26.48
N MET A 41 10.78 -6.94 -27.44
CA MET A 41 9.38 -6.83 -27.85
C MET A 41 8.89 -8.10 -28.55
N SER A 42 9.72 -8.73 -29.40
CA SER A 42 9.42 -10.03 -30.00
C SER A 42 9.18 -11.09 -28.92
N HIS A 43 10.01 -11.13 -27.86
CA HIS A 43 9.74 -12.04 -26.75
C HIS A 43 8.39 -11.79 -26.08
N LEU A 44 8.01 -10.52 -25.85
CA LEU A 44 6.71 -10.18 -25.27
C LEU A 44 5.57 -10.58 -26.20
N ASN A 45 5.64 -10.26 -27.49
CA ASN A 45 4.63 -10.67 -28.47
C ASN A 45 4.45 -12.20 -28.52
N ASP A 46 5.55 -12.96 -28.50
CA ASP A 46 5.50 -14.41 -28.66
C ASP A 46 5.06 -15.17 -27.40
N LYS A 47 5.39 -14.65 -26.20
CA LYS A 47 5.21 -15.35 -24.92
C LYS A 47 4.22 -14.69 -23.96
N HIS A 48 3.95 -13.41 -24.15
CA HIS A 48 3.15 -12.57 -23.26
C HIS A 48 2.26 -11.60 -24.07
N PRO A 49 1.37 -12.08 -24.96
CA PRO A 49 0.59 -11.24 -25.87
C PRO A 49 -0.26 -10.18 -25.15
N GLN A 50 -0.61 -10.40 -23.88
CA GLN A 50 -1.34 -9.46 -23.04
C GLN A 50 -0.55 -8.21 -22.60
N TYR A 51 0.77 -8.14 -22.85
CA TYR A 51 1.62 -7.06 -22.31
C TYR A 51 1.18 -5.65 -22.71
N LEU A 52 0.51 -5.48 -23.86
CA LEU A 52 -0.01 -4.18 -24.29
C LEU A 52 -1.14 -3.70 -23.37
N GLU A 53 -2.05 -4.60 -23.00
CA GLU A 53 -3.16 -4.30 -22.09
C GLU A 53 -2.63 -4.01 -20.69
N ASP A 54 -1.70 -4.83 -20.21
CA ASP A 54 -1.08 -4.67 -18.89
C ASP A 54 -0.32 -3.33 -18.77
N TYR A 55 0.35 -2.90 -19.84
CA TYR A 55 1.01 -1.58 -19.86
C TYR A 55 -0.01 -0.43 -19.94
N ALA A 56 -1.07 -0.57 -20.74
CA ALA A 56 -2.12 0.44 -20.82
C ALA A 56 -2.88 0.58 -19.49
N GLU A 57 -3.06 -0.50 -18.75
CA GLU A 57 -3.61 -0.46 -17.40
C GLU A 57 -2.67 0.23 -16.41
N TYR A 58 -1.36 -0.07 -16.46
CA TYR A 58 -0.36 0.64 -15.68
C TYR A 58 -0.41 2.17 -15.91
N GLU A 59 -0.41 2.60 -17.18
CA GLU A 59 -0.50 4.02 -17.54
C GLU A 59 -1.82 4.66 -17.06
N ARG A 60 -2.95 3.97 -17.20
CA ARG A 60 -4.27 4.47 -16.75
C ARG A 60 -4.37 4.62 -15.24
N ARG A 61 -3.82 3.67 -14.48
CA ARG A 61 -3.94 3.65 -13.01
C ARG A 61 -3.03 4.69 -12.36
N GLY A 62 -1.88 4.99 -12.97
CA GLY A 62 -0.84 5.79 -12.35
C GLY A 62 -0.34 5.18 -11.02
N ALA A 63 0.60 5.86 -10.35
CA ALA A 63 1.22 5.42 -9.10
C ALA A 63 0.28 5.42 -7.87
N GLN A 64 -1.03 5.21 -8.05
CA GLN A 64 -2.06 5.33 -7.00
C GLN A 64 -2.18 4.08 -6.11
N ARG A 65 -1.73 2.92 -6.59
CA ARG A 65 -1.75 1.65 -5.85
C ARG A 65 -0.46 0.87 -6.14
N LEU A 66 -0.06 -0.03 -5.26
CA LEU A 66 1.21 -0.75 -5.39
C LEU A 66 1.31 -1.61 -6.66
N ASP A 67 0.20 -2.22 -7.07
CA ASP A 67 0.07 -2.94 -8.34
C ASP A 67 0.21 -2.00 -9.55
N GLY A 68 -0.09 -0.70 -9.38
CA GLY A 68 0.20 0.35 -10.34
C GLY A 68 1.69 0.70 -10.49
N PHE A 69 2.59 0.10 -9.72
CA PHE A 69 4.05 0.17 -9.97
C PHE A 69 4.56 -1.01 -10.82
N GLY A 70 3.66 -1.91 -11.24
CA GLY A 70 3.96 -3.07 -12.06
C GLY A 70 4.41 -4.30 -11.26
N PHE A 71 5.49 -4.94 -11.71
CA PHE A 71 5.97 -6.19 -11.12
C PHE A 71 6.65 -5.95 -9.77
N VAL A 72 5.85 -6.02 -8.70
CA VAL A 72 6.29 -5.87 -7.32
C VAL A 72 6.49 -7.25 -6.68
N THR A 73 7.55 -7.43 -5.88
CA THR A 73 7.80 -8.69 -5.17
C THR A 73 6.77 -8.92 -4.05
N ASP A 74 6.47 -10.17 -3.72
CA ASP A 74 5.58 -10.52 -2.59
C ASP A 74 5.99 -9.83 -1.27
N LYS A 75 7.30 -9.71 -1.03
CA LYS A 75 7.83 -9.00 0.15
C LYS A 75 7.47 -7.52 0.12
N ALA A 76 7.67 -6.84 -1.01
CA ALA A 76 7.32 -5.43 -1.16
C ALA A 76 5.80 -5.20 -1.08
N THR A 77 5.01 -6.12 -1.66
CA THR A 77 3.54 -6.14 -1.53
C THR A 77 3.10 -6.29 -0.09
N THR A 78 3.73 -7.20 0.64
CA THR A 78 3.44 -7.43 2.06
C THR A 78 3.74 -6.17 2.87
N ILE A 79 4.94 -5.58 2.71
CA ILE A 79 5.37 -4.37 3.42
C ILE A 79 4.43 -3.19 3.13
N TYR A 80 4.08 -2.96 1.85
CA TYR A 80 3.14 -1.90 1.49
C TYR A 80 1.76 -2.13 2.11
N ASN A 81 1.22 -3.35 2.02
CA ASN A 81 -0.10 -3.65 2.58
C ASN A 81 -0.12 -3.44 4.10
N TRP A 82 0.96 -3.77 4.80
CA TRP A 82 1.14 -3.47 6.22
C TRP A 82 1.15 -1.96 6.48
N MET A 83 1.97 -1.20 5.77
CA MET A 83 2.02 0.26 5.92
C MET A 83 0.67 0.91 5.62
N ALA A 84 0.03 0.52 4.51
CA ALA A 84 -1.29 1.00 4.15
C ALA A 84 -2.33 0.67 5.22
N TRP A 85 -2.27 -0.53 5.82
CA TRP A 85 -3.18 -0.93 6.89
C TRP A 85 -2.97 -0.13 8.18
N ILE A 86 -1.72 0.04 8.64
CA ILE A 86 -1.37 0.86 9.80
C ILE A 86 -1.88 2.29 9.61
N ILE A 87 -1.54 2.91 8.48
CA ILE A 87 -1.89 4.30 8.18
C ILE A 87 -3.41 4.46 8.06
N THR A 88 -4.09 3.59 7.29
CA THR A 88 -5.53 3.69 7.04
C THR A 88 -6.35 3.51 8.32
N ARG A 89 -5.88 2.67 9.25
CA ARG A 89 -6.55 2.41 10.53
C ARG A 89 -6.01 3.25 11.68
N ASN A 90 -5.02 4.10 11.43
CA ASN A 90 -4.32 4.90 12.43
C ASN A 90 -3.84 4.05 13.63
N LEU A 91 -3.20 2.92 13.35
CA LEU A 91 -2.65 2.01 14.36
C LEU A 91 -1.22 2.44 14.73
N PRO A 92 -0.75 2.14 15.95
CA PRO A 92 0.63 2.40 16.31
C PRO A 92 1.58 1.51 15.48
N LEU A 93 2.77 2.01 15.18
CA LEU A 93 3.74 1.26 14.35
C LEU A 93 4.16 -0.07 14.99
N ASN A 94 4.13 -0.16 16.34
CA ASN A 94 4.45 -1.39 17.07
C ASN A 94 3.41 -2.52 16.88
N GLU A 95 2.29 -2.24 16.22
CA GLU A 95 1.24 -3.23 15.95
C GLU A 95 1.71 -4.35 14.99
N VAL A 96 2.77 -4.10 14.22
CA VAL A 96 3.42 -5.13 13.39
C VAL A 96 4.11 -6.21 14.21
N ASP A 97 4.50 -5.90 15.44
CA ASP A 97 5.15 -6.82 16.38
C ASP A 97 4.12 -7.57 17.24
N ASN A 98 2.86 -7.14 17.22
CA ASN A 98 1.78 -7.79 17.95
C ASN A 98 1.52 -9.21 17.40
N GLU A 99 1.69 -10.21 18.26
CA GLU A 99 1.58 -11.63 17.92
C GLU A 99 0.20 -11.98 17.33
N ALA A 100 -0.89 -11.45 17.91
CA ALA A 100 -2.26 -11.70 17.42
C ALA A 100 -2.47 -11.09 16.02
N THR A 101 -1.88 -9.92 15.77
CA THR A 101 -1.97 -9.24 14.47
C THR A 101 -1.13 -9.95 13.40
N ARG A 102 0.05 -10.47 13.78
CA ARG A 102 0.83 -11.36 12.91
C ARG A 102 0.12 -12.68 12.62
N ALA A 103 -0.58 -13.23 13.61
CA ALA A 103 -1.35 -14.46 13.44
C ALA A 103 -2.49 -14.23 12.43
N MET A 104 -3.27 -13.15 12.58
CA MET A 104 -4.36 -12.79 11.66
C MET A 104 -3.89 -12.60 10.21
N SER A 105 -2.73 -12.00 9.99
CA SER A 105 -2.15 -11.81 8.66
C SER A 105 -1.61 -13.10 8.03
N ARG A 106 -1.20 -14.10 8.85
CA ARG A 106 -0.94 -15.47 8.37
C ARG A 106 -2.25 -16.18 8.00
N THR A 107 -3.30 -16.03 8.80
CA THR A 107 -4.63 -16.61 8.52
C THR A 107 -5.28 -16.01 7.28
N ALA A 108 -5.05 -14.72 6.98
CA ALA A 108 -5.50 -14.06 5.75
C ALA A 108 -5.07 -14.80 4.47
N ARG A 109 -3.93 -15.51 4.50
CA ARG A 109 -3.44 -16.33 3.38
C ARG A 109 -4.27 -17.61 3.15
N ALA A 110 -4.99 -18.08 4.17
CA ALA A 110 -5.91 -19.23 4.09
C ALA A 110 -7.28 -18.85 3.49
N PHE A 111 -7.70 -17.58 3.61
CA PHE A 111 -8.97 -17.08 3.06
C PHE A 111 -8.95 -16.84 1.54
N VAL A 112 -7.80 -17.03 0.87
CA VAL A 112 -7.68 -16.93 -0.60
C VAL A 112 -8.49 -18.02 -1.32
N ASN A 113 -8.83 -19.12 -0.63
CA ASN A 113 -9.63 -20.23 -1.15
C ASN A 113 -11.12 -20.21 -0.69
N THR A 114 -11.62 -19.08 -0.19
CA THR A 114 -13.02 -18.98 0.25
C THR A 114 -13.74 -17.86 -0.50
N GLU A 115 -14.95 -18.10 -1.00
CA GLU A 115 -15.82 -17.08 -1.63
C GLU A 115 -16.31 -15.99 -0.65
N LEU A 116 -15.90 -16.09 0.62
CA LEU A 116 -16.29 -15.18 1.67
C LEU A 116 -15.43 -13.90 1.63
N VAL A 117 -16.02 -12.83 1.12
CA VAL A 117 -15.45 -11.49 1.20
C VAL A 117 -15.54 -10.99 2.65
N ALA A 118 -14.43 -10.50 3.20
CA ALA A 118 -14.44 -9.84 4.51
C ALA A 118 -15.44 -8.68 4.49
N VAL A 119 -16.48 -8.77 5.34
CA VAL A 119 -17.43 -7.69 5.55
C VAL A 119 -16.67 -6.48 6.09
N LYS A 120 -16.53 -5.43 5.28
CA LYS A 120 -15.97 -4.15 5.71
C LYS A 120 -16.89 -3.55 6.78
N ARG A 121 -16.61 -3.81 8.06
CA ARG A 121 -17.12 -2.97 9.15
C ARG A 121 -16.40 -1.64 9.11
N ASN A 122 -17.05 -0.66 8.48
CA ASN A 122 -16.76 0.73 8.72
C ASN A 122 -17.72 1.25 9.80
N THR A 123 -17.24 1.37 11.04
CA THR A 123 -17.94 2.19 12.05
C THR A 123 -17.00 2.86 13.06
N MET A 124 -15.92 3.45 12.57
CA MET A 124 -15.41 4.72 13.17
C MET A 124 -15.09 5.72 12.08
N ARG A 125 -16.07 5.94 11.19
CA ARG A 125 -16.13 7.17 10.41
C ARG A 125 -16.47 8.29 11.41
N TRP A 126 -15.48 9.02 11.91
CA TRP A 126 -15.75 10.23 12.71
C TRP A 126 -16.53 11.21 11.82
N PRO A 127 -17.83 11.47 12.09
CA PRO A 127 -18.64 12.20 11.13
C PRO A 127 -18.38 13.72 11.13
N SER A 128 -17.68 14.23 12.16
CA SER A 128 -17.39 15.66 12.35
C SER A 128 -16.36 15.87 13.46
N MET A 129 -15.51 16.90 13.33
CA MET A 129 -14.59 17.37 14.38
C MET A 129 -15.33 17.61 15.72
N PHE A 130 -16.60 18.00 15.65
CA PHE A 130 -17.45 18.21 16.83
C PHE A 130 -17.81 16.91 17.57
N LYS A 131 -17.90 15.77 16.89
CA LYS A 131 -18.11 14.48 17.57
C LYS A 131 -16.83 13.97 18.23
N MET A 132 -15.67 14.28 17.65
CA MET A 132 -14.37 13.96 18.24
C MET A 132 -14.11 14.76 19.52
N LEU A 133 -14.31 16.08 19.46
CA LEU A 133 -14.11 16.96 20.61
C LEU A 133 -15.07 16.62 21.76
N LYS A 134 -16.33 16.26 21.47
CA LYS A 134 -17.28 15.79 22.49
C LYS A 134 -16.82 14.51 23.19
N ARG A 135 -16.37 13.51 22.43
CA ARG A 135 -15.87 12.25 23.00
C ARG A 135 -14.58 12.44 23.81
N TYR A 136 -13.72 13.37 23.39
CA TYR A 136 -12.56 13.80 24.18
C TYR A 136 -12.98 14.36 25.56
N LEU A 137 -14.04 15.18 25.62
CA LEU A 137 -14.56 15.70 26.89
C LEU A 137 -15.07 14.58 27.81
N GLU A 138 -15.72 13.55 27.24
CA GLU A 138 -16.27 12.41 27.98
C GLU A 138 -15.17 11.51 28.61
N ILE A 139 -14.04 11.34 27.93
CA ILE A 139 -12.94 10.46 28.40
C ILE A 139 -11.87 11.19 29.23
N LYS A 140 -11.90 12.53 29.27
CA LYS A 140 -10.88 13.38 29.93
C LYS A 140 -10.61 13.00 31.39
N ALA A 141 -11.66 12.65 32.15
CA ALA A 141 -11.48 12.29 33.56
C ALA A 141 -10.63 11.03 33.72
N ALA A 142 -10.76 10.08 32.77
CA ALA A 142 -9.97 8.86 32.72
C ALA A 142 -8.55 9.11 32.21
N THR A 143 -8.34 10.07 31.30
CA THR A 143 -6.98 10.37 30.78
C THR A 143 -6.06 10.98 31.84
N LYS A 144 -6.60 11.56 32.92
CA LYS A 144 -5.82 12.04 34.07
C LYS A 144 -5.23 10.92 34.93
N GLN A 145 -5.69 9.68 34.77
CA GLN A 145 -5.21 8.53 35.55
C GLN A 145 -3.99 7.86 34.89
N VAL A 146 -3.53 8.38 33.75
CA VAL A 146 -2.44 7.80 32.97
C VAL A 146 -1.35 8.87 32.79
N ASP A 147 -0.36 8.84 33.69
CA ASP A 147 0.72 9.83 33.79
C ASP A 147 1.49 10.03 32.48
N THR A 148 1.55 9.01 31.62
CA THR A 148 2.27 9.07 30.33
C THR A 148 1.55 9.87 29.23
N VAL A 149 0.30 10.30 29.47
CA VAL A 149 -0.53 10.93 28.44
C VAL A 149 -0.66 12.44 28.67
N GLU A 150 -0.10 12.98 29.76
CA GLU A 150 -0.20 14.41 30.11
C GLU A 150 0.34 15.33 29.01
N ASP A 151 1.45 14.97 28.36
CA ASP A 151 2.05 15.74 27.27
C ASP A 151 1.25 15.69 25.96
N LEU A 152 0.33 14.73 25.83
CA LEU A 152 -0.50 14.51 24.63
C LEU A 152 -1.88 15.14 24.75
N VAL A 153 -2.29 15.56 25.95
CA VAL A 153 -3.61 16.16 26.20
C VAL A 153 -3.55 17.68 26.03
N PRO A 154 -4.55 18.32 25.39
CA PRO A 154 -4.65 19.77 25.31
C PRO A 154 -4.51 20.46 26.68
N ARG A 155 -3.53 21.35 26.81
CA ARG A 155 -3.31 22.14 28.03
C ARG A 155 -4.56 22.93 28.43
N THR A 156 -4.66 23.28 29.71
CA THR A 156 -5.83 23.93 30.34
C THR A 156 -6.45 25.07 29.53
N ARG A 157 -5.63 25.91 28.88
CA ARG A 157 -6.12 27.01 28.03
C ARG A 157 -6.80 26.53 26.74
N ALA A 158 -6.23 25.54 26.06
CA ALA A 158 -6.82 24.94 24.86
C ALA A 158 -8.09 24.15 25.21
N HIS A 159 -8.09 23.51 26.38
CA HIS A 159 -9.25 22.81 26.89
C HIS A 159 -10.48 23.71 27.09
N ARG A 160 -10.30 24.86 27.76
CA ARG A 160 -11.40 25.85 27.94
C ARG A 160 -11.94 26.35 26.60
N LYS A 161 -11.11 26.42 25.55
CA LYS A 161 -11.58 26.78 24.21
C LYS A 161 -12.47 25.68 23.60
N ILE A 162 -12.16 24.41 23.87
CA ILE A 162 -12.96 23.27 23.42
C ILE A 162 -14.29 23.20 24.17
N GLU A 163 -14.30 23.39 25.50
CA GLU A 163 -15.54 23.42 26.30
C GLU A 163 -16.51 24.52 25.84
N LYS A 164 -16.00 25.70 25.49
CA LYS A 164 -16.79 26.82 24.96
C LYS A 164 -17.47 26.55 23.61
N LEU A 165 -17.08 25.50 22.88
CA LEU A 165 -17.76 25.13 21.64
C LEU A 165 -19.10 24.42 21.89
N TYR A 166 -19.40 24.03 23.13
CA TYR A 166 -20.59 23.27 23.53
C TYR A 166 -21.43 23.97 24.60
N GLN A 167 -21.16 25.26 24.86
CA GLN A 167 -21.95 26.17 25.69
C GLN A 167 -22.76 27.10 24.79
#